data_AF-A0A1B6LB17-F1
#
_entry.id   AF-A0A1B6LB17-F1
#
_cell.length_a   1.000
_cell.length_b   1.000
_cell.length_c   1.000
_cell.angle_alpha   90.00
_cell.angle_beta   90.00
_cell.angle_gamma   90.00
#
_symmetry.space_group_name_H-M   'P 1'
#
loop_
_entity.id
_entity.type
_entity.pdbx_description
1 polymer ?
#
loop_
_entity_poly.entity_id
_entity_poly.type
_entity_poly.pdbx_seq_one_letter_code
_entity_poly.pdbx_strand_id
1 'polypeptide(L)'
;SQACDIRLECGHSCDRTCHVDDDPDHLDYPCIKPCARFNKDCSANHKCKLACMEECWRCPVKVQKELACGHPAKVLCSTDLATVQCKQQCERILACGHPCNKTCWQPCQPCMTKVEKIAPHCGHKVRVPCSQQPTRQFCDGACTVMLQCGHQCAKRCKDACQELDCEHPKKFKITTLLCGHTNAQIPCNKAARVHQMSEEELVQFCGEPCSQLLTCEHPCSGSCSECMQGRIHTMCSQPCGNVLICGHSCPVPCREVCPPCEQLCKHRCKHSKCVRKCGAVCVPCKEPCDYECAHLKCHRMCGEPCDRKPCYESCPLTLACTHPCVGFCGEPCPPCRQCEPHHFEEIFYTGEETEDDAKSHVTTSAHT
;
A
#
# COMPACT_ATOMS: atom_id res chain seq x y z
N SER A 1 25.08 -83.20 32.73
CA SER A 1 24.01 -83.01 31.75
C SER A 1 24.63 -82.51 30.46
N GLN A 2 24.51 -83.29 29.39
CA GLN A 2 25.02 -82.92 28.06
C GLN A 2 23.91 -82.20 27.28
N ALA A 3 24.28 -81.21 26.45
CA ALA A 3 23.34 -80.58 25.53
C ALA A 3 22.80 -81.62 24.53
N CYS A 4 21.53 -81.48 24.12
CA CYS A 4 20.99 -82.30 23.05
C CYS A 4 21.74 -82.01 21.75
N ASP A 5 22.19 -83.04 21.04
CA ASP A 5 22.96 -82.96 19.80
C ASP A 5 22.10 -83.07 18.53
N ILE A 6 20.78 -83.22 18.69
CA ILE A 6 19.83 -83.34 17.60
C ILE A 6 19.58 -81.98 16.92
N ARG A 7 19.56 -81.99 15.58
CA ARG A 7 19.19 -80.86 14.73
C ARG A 7 17.74 -81.01 14.29
N LEU A 8 16.93 -80.00 14.61
CA LEU A 8 15.51 -79.93 14.24
C LEU A 8 15.34 -79.86 12.72
N GLU A 9 14.16 -80.20 12.22
CA GLU A 9 13.82 -80.11 10.78
C GLU A 9 14.01 -78.70 10.21
N CYS A 10 13.84 -77.65 11.03
CA CYS A 10 14.11 -76.27 10.64
C CYS A 10 15.61 -75.93 10.49
N GLY A 11 16.52 -76.87 10.74
CA GLY A 11 17.98 -76.74 10.64
C GLY A 11 18.67 -76.23 11.91
N HIS A 12 17.91 -75.81 12.92
CA HIS A 12 18.42 -75.33 14.20
C HIS A 12 18.79 -76.49 15.15
N SER A 13 19.83 -76.31 15.97
CA SER A 13 20.12 -77.25 17.07
C SER A 13 19.12 -77.10 18.21
N CYS A 14 18.77 -78.19 18.88
CA CYS A 14 17.97 -78.16 20.10
C CYS A 14 18.71 -77.39 21.21
N ASP A 15 18.01 -76.52 21.95
CA ASP A 15 18.60 -75.76 23.07
C ASP A 15 18.40 -76.43 24.43
N ARG A 16 17.69 -77.57 24.48
CA ARG A 16 17.50 -78.33 25.73
C ARG A 16 18.71 -79.21 26.04
N THR A 17 18.87 -79.54 27.31
CA THR A 17 19.71 -80.68 27.73
C THR A 17 19.08 -82.00 27.26
N CYS A 18 19.87 -83.05 27.07
CA CYS A 18 19.41 -84.38 26.63
C CYS A 18 18.07 -84.78 27.29
N HIS A 19 17.06 -85.06 26.46
CA HIS A 19 15.65 -85.26 26.87
C HIS A 19 14.97 -86.39 26.09
N VAL A 20 15.73 -87.44 25.75
CA VAL A 20 15.26 -88.58 24.92
C VAL A 20 14.00 -89.25 25.50
N ASP A 21 13.79 -89.17 26.82
CA ASP A 21 12.61 -89.75 27.48
C ASP A 21 11.32 -88.91 27.32
N ASP A 22 11.43 -87.59 27.05
CA ASP A 22 10.28 -86.68 26.93
C ASP A 22 9.76 -86.56 25.49
N ASP A 23 10.68 -86.33 24.53
CA ASP A 23 10.39 -86.08 23.11
C ASP A 23 11.57 -86.59 22.27
N PRO A 24 11.67 -87.92 22.06
CA PRO A 24 12.79 -88.54 21.37
C PRO A 24 12.93 -88.04 19.93
N ASP A 25 11.81 -87.83 19.24
CA ASP A 25 11.76 -87.44 17.83
C ASP A 25 11.66 -85.92 17.60
N HIS A 26 11.59 -85.11 18.67
CA HIS A 26 11.49 -83.64 18.60
C HIS A 26 10.26 -83.15 17.81
N LEU A 27 9.16 -83.90 17.85
CA LEU A 27 7.93 -83.60 17.08
C LEU A 27 7.14 -82.44 17.71
N ASP A 28 7.18 -82.33 19.03
CA ASP A 28 6.43 -81.34 19.79
C ASP A 28 7.29 -80.13 20.22
N TYR A 29 8.60 -80.16 19.97
CA TYR A 29 9.52 -79.11 20.40
C TYR A 29 9.39 -77.81 19.54
N PRO A 30 8.89 -76.70 20.12
CA PRO A 30 8.72 -75.45 19.38
C PRO A 30 10.05 -74.69 19.28
N CYS A 31 10.60 -74.56 18.07
CA CYS A 31 11.85 -73.83 17.86
C CYS A 31 11.69 -72.31 18.07
N ILE A 32 12.18 -71.81 19.20
CA ILE A 32 12.15 -70.38 19.57
C ILE A 32 13.37 -69.57 19.11
N LYS A 33 14.31 -70.21 18.39
CA LYS A 33 15.47 -69.51 17.81
C LYS A 33 15.04 -68.45 16.78
N PRO A 34 15.84 -67.38 16.60
CA PRO A 34 15.54 -66.36 15.60
C PRO A 34 15.40 -66.98 14.21
N CYS A 35 14.30 -66.66 13.52
CA CYS A 35 14.04 -67.22 12.20
C CYS A 35 15.12 -66.80 11.20
N ALA A 36 15.77 -67.77 10.56
CA ALA A 36 16.78 -67.53 9.51
C ALA A 36 16.15 -67.21 8.14
N ARG A 37 14.82 -67.32 8.01
CA ARG A 37 14.07 -67.09 6.77
C ARG A 37 13.86 -65.59 6.50
N PHE A 38 13.54 -65.24 5.27
CA PHE A 38 13.16 -63.87 4.88
C PHE A 38 11.66 -63.63 5.09
N ASN A 39 11.28 -62.37 5.29
CA ASN A 39 9.87 -62.00 5.37
C ASN A 39 9.12 -62.34 4.08
N LYS A 40 7.84 -62.67 4.20
CA LYS A 40 6.97 -62.99 3.06
C LYS A 40 6.76 -61.75 2.18
N ASP A 41 6.62 -61.96 0.87
CA ASP A 41 6.40 -60.91 -0.15
C ASP A 41 7.46 -59.79 -0.11
N CYS A 42 8.72 -60.14 0.19
CA CYS A 42 9.81 -59.19 0.36
C CYS A 42 10.77 -59.21 -0.83
N SER A 43 10.79 -58.14 -1.63
CA SER A 43 11.69 -58.00 -2.79
C SER A 43 13.15 -57.69 -2.43
N ALA A 44 13.42 -57.35 -1.16
CA ALA A 44 14.73 -56.88 -0.68
C ALA A 44 15.37 -57.82 0.35
N ASN A 45 14.92 -59.08 0.42
CA ASN A 45 15.49 -60.13 1.29
C ASN A 45 15.66 -59.70 2.76
N HIS A 46 14.68 -58.98 3.31
CA HIS A 46 14.73 -58.59 4.73
C HIS A 46 14.48 -59.80 5.63
N LYS A 47 15.39 -60.05 6.58
CA LYS A 47 15.30 -61.16 7.54
C LYS A 47 14.04 -61.06 8.42
N CYS A 48 13.41 -62.22 8.66
CA CYS A 48 12.31 -62.33 9.61
C CYS A 48 12.82 -62.07 11.03
N LYS A 49 12.02 -61.35 11.83
CA LYS A 49 12.34 -61.08 13.25
C LYS A 49 11.55 -61.96 14.23
N LEU A 50 10.70 -62.83 13.71
CA LEU A 50 9.88 -63.75 14.50
C LEU A 50 10.66 -65.01 14.89
N ALA A 51 10.13 -65.80 15.83
CA ALA A 51 10.67 -67.10 16.19
C ALA A 51 10.57 -68.09 15.00
N CYS A 52 11.46 -69.09 14.93
CA CYS A 52 11.50 -70.01 13.80
C CYS A 52 10.21 -70.83 13.60
N MET A 53 9.49 -71.12 14.68
CA MET A 53 8.19 -71.81 14.64
C MET A 53 7.07 -70.90 14.10
N GLU A 54 7.19 -69.58 14.23
CA GLU A 54 6.16 -68.66 13.79
C GLU A 54 6.16 -68.51 12.26
N GLU A 55 4.97 -68.48 11.66
CA GLU A 55 4.85 -68.19 10.23
C GLU A 55 5.44 -66.81 9.94
N CYS A 56 6.15 -66.67 8.81
CA CYS A 56 6.76 -65.39 8.43
C CYS A 56 5.71 -64.44 7.86
N TRP A 57 5.60 -63.25 8.45
CA TRP A 57 4.62 -62.25 8.02
C TRP A 57 5.15 -61.39 6.87
N ARG A 58 4.25 -60.61 6.27
CA ARG A 58 4.59 -59.63 5.25
C ARG A 58 5.60 -58.62 5.79
N CYS A 59 6.59 -58.27 4.97
CA CYS A 59 7.68 -57.41 5.40
C CYS A 59 7.22 -56.01 5.86
N PRO A 60 7.41 -55.63 7.15
CA PRO A 60 6.96 -54.34 7.69
C PRO A 60 7.93 -53.18 7.41
N VAL A 61 9.05 -53.45 6.74
CA VAL A 61 10.09 -52.45 6.46
C VAL A 61 9.57 -51.45 5.42
N LYS A 62 9.61 -50.15 5.76
CA LYS A 62 9.30 -49.07 4.82
C LYS A 62 10.49 -48.84 3.91
N VAL A 63 10.29 -49.03 2.62
CA VAL A 63 11.28 -48.81 1.58
C VAL A 63 10.81 -47.71 0.62
N GLN A 64 11.75 -47.05 -0.04
CA GLN A 64 11.44 -46.14 -1.13
C GLN A 64 11.35 -46.94 -2.43
N LYS A 65 10.21 -46.86 -3.10
CA LYS A 65 9.98 -47.49 -4.41
C LYS A 65 9.51 -46.42 -5.40
N GLU A 66 9.83 -46.58 -6.67
CA GLU A 66 9.31 -45.72 -7.74
C GLU A 66 7.94 -46.22 -8.20
N LEU A 67 6.96 -45.33 -8.25
CA LEU A 67 5.64 -45.61 -8.80
C LEU A 67 5.68 -45.59 -10.33
N ALA A 68 4.65 -46.11 -11.00
CA ALA A 68 4.53 -46.09 -12.46
C ALA A 68 4.57 -44.66 -13.07
N CYS A 69 4.27 -43.63 -12.26
CA CYS A 69 4.40 -42.23 -12.65
C CYS A 69 5.84 -41.68 -12.55
N GLY A 70 6.82 -42.49 -12.13
CA GLY A 70 8.22 -42.08 -11.93
C GLY A 70 8.50 -41.45 -10.55
N HIS A 71 7.47 -41.17 -9.75
CA HIS A 71 7.65 -40.54 -8.44
C HIS A 71 8.02 -41.54 -7.33
N PRO A 72 8.92 -41.15 -6.40
CA PRO A 72 9.24 -41.97 -5.25
C PRO A 72 8.11 -41.99 -4.22
N ALA A 73 7.79 -43.18 -3.72
CA ALA A 73 6.83 -43.40 -2.64
C ALA A 73 7.44 -44.25 -1.53
N LYS A 74 7.25 -43.80 -0.27
CA LYS A 74 7.69 -44.52 0.93
C LYS A 74 6.56 -45.45 1.40
N VAL A 75 6.63 -46.73 1.03
CA VAL A 75 5.60 -47.75 1.30
C VAL A 75 6.22 -48.99 1.95
N LEU A 76 5.39 -49.91 2.47
CA LEU A 76 5.91 -51.17 3.01
C LEU A 76 6.51 -52.00 1.87
N CYS A 77 7.54 -52.79 2.17
CA CYS A 77 8.21 -53.62 1.17
C CYS A 77 7.24 -54.59 0.49
N SER A 78 6.24 -55.08 1.21
CA SER A 78 5.18 -55.95 0.69
C SER A 78 4.00 -55.21 0.04
N THR A 79 4.01 -53.88 -0.05
CA THR A 79 2.92 -53.11 -0.67
C THR A 79 2.96 -53.26 -2.20
N ASP A 80 1.81 -53.56 -2.79
CA ASP A 80 1.59 -53.55 -4.24
C ASP A 80 1.52 -52.10 -4.75
N LEU A 81 2.45 -51.75 -5.64
CA LEU A 81 2.59 -50.41 -6.20
C LEU A 81 1.41 -49.99 -7.08
N ALA A 82 0.67 -50.93 -7.66
CA ALA A 82 -0.50 -50.62 -8.49
C ALA A 82 -1.62 -49.94 -7.68
N THR A 83 -1.68 -50.20 -6.37
CA THR A 83 -2.70 -49.63 -5.47
C THR A 83 -2.30 -48.28 -4.86
N VAL A 84 -1.04 -47.86 -5.04
CA VAL A 84 -0.49 -46.68 -4.36
C VAL A 84 -0.81 -45.42 -5.15
N GLN A 85 -1.58 -44.52 -4.53
CA GLN A 85 -1.89 -43.22 -5.11
C GLN A 85 -0.73 -42.23 -4.89
N CYS A 86 -0.16 -41.73 -5.98
CA CYS A 86 0.90 -40.72 -5.91
C CYS A 86 0.38 -39.39 -5.35
N LYS A 87 1.01 -38.94 -4.25
CA LYS A 87 0.70 -37.67 -3.57
C LYS A 87 1.59 -36.50 -4.00
N GLN A 88 2.56 -36.74 -4.89
CA GLN A 88 3.41 -35.68 -5.43
C GLN A 88 2.59 -34.70 -6.29
N GLN A 89 3.05 -33.46 -6.37
CA GLN A 89 2.47 -32.49 -7.29
C GLN A 89 2.62 -32.98 -8.73
N CYS A 90 1.59 -32.78 -9.54
CA CYS A 90 1.63 -33.14 -10.93
C CYS A 90 2.58 -32.20 -11.71
N GLU A 91 3.59 -32.77 -12.35
CA GLU A 91 4.58 -32.03 -13.16
C GLU A 91 4.11 -31.79 -14.62
N ARG A 92 2.89 -32.21 -14.97
CA ARG A 92 2.34 -32.02 -16.32
C ARG A 92 2.04 -30.54 -16.59
N ILE A 93 2.37 -30.09 -17.80
CA ILE A 93 1.97 -28.80 -18.34
C ILE A 93 0.66 -28.96 -19.11
N LEU A 94 -0.34 -28.15 -18.77
CA LEU A 94 -1.64 -28.13 -19.44
C LEU A 94 -1.49 -27.54 -20.85
N ALA A 95 -2.45 -27.80 -21.75
CA ALA A 95 -2.41 -27.30 -23.14
C ALA A 95 -2.28 -25.76 -23.25
N CYS A 96 -2.71 -25.03 -22.23
CA CYS A 96 -2.55 -23.58 -22.12
C CYS A 96 -1.14 -23.10 -21.68
N GLY A 97 -0.18 -24.03 -21.49
CA GLY A 97 1.19 -23.72 -21.06
C GLY A 97 1.40 -23.61 -19.55
N HIS A 98 0.34 -23.68 -18.73
CA HIS A 98 0.44 -23.57 -17.28
C HIS A 98 0.68 -24.93 -16.58
N PRO A 99 1.45 -24.96 -15.47
CA PRO A 99 1.64 -26.19 -14.69
C PRO A 99 0.35 -26.64 -14.01
N CYS A 100 0.16 -27.95 -13.93
CA CYS A 100 -0.97 -28.54 -13.20
C CYS A 100 -0.84 -28.29 -11.69
N ASN A 101 -1.95 -27.95 -11.03
CA ASN A 101 -2.00 -27.74 -9.58
C ASN A 101 -2.58 -28.94 -8.81
N LYS A 102 -2.81 -30.07 -9.50
CA LYS A 102 -3.35 -31.31 -8.90
C LYS A 102 -2.23 -32.26 -8.48
N THR A 103 -2.58 -33.28 -7.70
CA THR A 103 -1.66 -34.39 -7.41
C THR A 103 -1.51 -35.29 -8.62
N CYS A 104 -0.38 -35.99 -8.72
CA CYS A 104 -0.04 -36.79 -9.90
C CYS A 104 -1.05 -37.90 -10.20
N TRP A 105 -1.65 -38.52 -9.17
CA TRP A 105 -2.67 -39.55 -9.35
C TRP A 105 -4.00 -39.01 -9.90
N GLN A 106 -4.28 -37.72 -9.73
CA GLN A 106 -5.53 -37.12 -10.19
C GLN A 106 -5.47 -36.78 -11.69
N PRO A 107 -6.59 -36.92 -12.41
CA PRO A 107 -6.68 -36.40 -13.77
C PRO A 107 -6.55 -34.88 -13.78
N CYS A 108 -5.77 -34.35 -14.73
CA CYS A 108 -5.63 -32.90 -14.93
C CYS A 108 -7.00 -32.28 -15.24
N GLN A 109 -7.30 -31.19 -14.55
CA GLN A 109 -8.49 -30.37 -14.79
C GLN A 109 -8.12 -29.13 -15.62
N PRO A 110 -9.11 -28.40 -16.17
CA PRO A 110 -8.87 -27.13 -16.84
C PRO A 110 -8.10 -26.14 -15.95
N CYS A 111 -7.31 -25.26 -16.58
CA CYS A 111 -6.43 -24.36 -15.86
C CYS A 111 -7.18 -23.29 -15.06
N MET A 112 -6.95 -23.28 -13.74
CA MET A 112 -7.56 -22.33 -12.80
C MET A 112 -6.67 -21.12 -12.46
N THR A 113 -5.50 -21.01 -13.08
CA THR A 113 -4.62 -19.84 -12.92
C THR A 113 -5.36 -18.59 -13.42
N LYS A 114 -5.48 -17.58 -12.55
CA LYS A 114 -6.12 -16.30 -12.91
C LYS A 114 -5.19 -15.51 -13.81
N VAL A 115 -5.68 -15.16 -15.00
CA VAL A 115 -4.95 -14.38 -16.00
C VAL A 115 -5.78 -13.16 -16.39
N GLU A 116 -5.09 -12.10 -16.83
CA GLU A 116 -5.74 -10.91 -17.37
C GLU A 116 -6.13 -11.15 -18.82
N LYS A 117 -7.41 -10.95 -19.14
CA LYS A 117 -7.97 -11.08 -20.49
C LYS A 117 -8.82 -9.86 -20.81
N ILE A 118 -8.98 -9.56 -22.10
CA ILE A 118 -9.88 -8.50 -22.56
C ILE A 118 -11.27 -9.11 -22.79
N ALA A 119 -12.30 -8.56 -22.16
CA ALA A 119 -13.68 -8.96 -22.38
C ALA A 119 -14.18 -8.43 -23.73
N PRO A 120 -14.55 -9.28 -24.70
CA PRO A 120 -14.80 -8.87 -26.08
C PRO A 120 -15.99 -7.91 -26.24
N HIS A 121 -16.98 -7.96 -25.35
CA HIS A 121 -18.17 -7.11 -25.44
C HIS A 121 -17.96 -5.66 -24.97
N CYS A 122 -17.00 -5.42 -24.07
CA CYS A 122 -16.79 -4.10 -23.49
C CYS A 122 -15.35 -3.58 -23.60
N GLY A 123 -14.41 -4.41 -24.07
CA GLY A 123 -13.01 -4.03 -24.23
C GLY A 123 -12.23 -3.87 -22.91
N HIS A 124 -12.86 -4.13 -21.76
CA HIS A 124 -12.20 -4.00 -20.46
C HIS A 124 -11.31 -5.20 -20.12
N LYS A 125 -10.24 -4.93 -19.37
CA LYS A 125 -9.37 -5.97 -18.81
C LYS A 125 -10.04 -6.60 -17.59
N VAL A 126 -10.20 -7.91 -17.60
CA VAL A 126 -10.80 -8.71 -16.52
C VAL A 126 -9.86 -9.81 -16.06
N ARG A 127 -9.87 -10.11 -14.76
CA ARG A 127 -9.07 -11.19 -14.16
C ARG A 127 -9.93 -12.44 -13.97
N VAL A 128 -9.76 -13.42 -14.85
CA VAL A 128 -10.54 -14.67 -14.85
C VAL A 128 -9.63 -15.90 -14.98
N PRO A 129 -10.06 -17.10 -14.56
CA PRO A 129 -9.35 -18.34 -14.81
C PRO A 129 -8.97 -18.52 -16.29
N CYS A 130 -7.79 -19.09 -16.54
CA CYS A 130 -7.26 -19.30 -17.89
C CYS A 130 -8.20 -20.14 -18.78
N SER A 131 -8.87 -21.15 -18.24
CA SER A 131 -9.88 -21.93 -18.97
C SER A 131 -11.23 -21.22 -19.15
N GLN A 132 -11.45 -20.09 -18.50
CA GLN A 132 -12.74 -19.37 -18.51
C GLN A 132 -12.73 -18.22 -19.52
N GLN A 133 -13.85 -18.02 -20.21
CA GLN A 133 -14.03 -16.90 -21.13
C GLN A 133 -14.26 -15.58 -20.37
N PRO A 134 -13.65 -14.46 -20.81
CA PRO A 134 -13.81 -13.17 -20.17
C PRO A 134 -15.15 -12.52 -20.56
N THR A 135 -16.22 -12.78 -19.81
CA THR A 135 -17.54 -12.19 -20.06
C THR A 135 -17.78 -10.90 -19.26
N ARG A 136 -18.81 -10.13 -19.65
CA ARG A 136 -19.19 -8.84 -19.03
C ARG A 136 -19.43 -8.92 -17.51
N GLN A 137 -19.92 -10.05 -17.01
CA GLN A 137 -20.20 -10.27 -15.58
C GLN A 137 -18.94 -10.19 -14.69
N PHE A 138 -17.75 -10.38 -15.25
CA PHE A 138 -16.47 -10.27 -14.53
C PHE A 138 -15.83 -8.88 -14.68
N CYS A 139 -16.55 -7.93 -15.28
CA CYS A 139 -16.02 -6.62 -15.58
C CYS A 139 -16.37 -5.59 -14.50
N ASP A 140 -15.34 -5.14 -13.78
CA ASP A 140 -15.46 -4.08 -12.78
C ASP A 140 -15.18 -2.68 -13.32
N GLY A 141 -14.83 -2.54 -14.61
CA GLY A 141 -14.62 -1.26 -15.28
C GLY A 141 -15.88 -0.39 -15.32
N ALA A 142 -15.70 0.92 -15.56
CA ALA A 142 -16.81 1.86 -15.72
C ALA A 142 -17.69 1.46 -16.92
N CYS A 143 -19.01 1.55 -16.78
CA CYS A 143 -19.90 1.23 -17.90
C CYS A 143 -19.78 2.29 -19.01
N THR A 144 -19.72 1.85 -20.26
CA THR A 144 -19.65 2.71 -21.46
C THR A 144 -20.97 2.77 -22.23
N VAL A 145 -22.02 2.14 -21.69
CA VAL A 145 -23.36 2.16 -22.30
C VAL A 145 -23.97 3.55 -22.19
N MET A 146 -24.44 4.09 -23.31
CA MET A 146 -25.26 5.30 -23.38
C MET A 146 -26.72 4.93 -23.15
N LEU A 147 -27.36 5.53 -22.15
CA LEU A 147 -28.78 5.35 -21.86
C LEU A 147 -29.63 6.13 -22.88
N GLN A 148 -30.93 5.82 -23.02
CA GLN A 148 -31.81 6.51 -23.98
C GLN A 148 -31.92 8.02 -23.67
N CYS A 149 -31.74 8.40 -22.41
CA CYS A 149 -31.69 9.81 -22.00
C CYS A 149 -30.43 10.56 -22.49
N GLY A 150 -29.52 9.90 -23.22
CA GLY A 150 -28.32 10.47 -23.82
C GLY A 150 -27.11 10.55 -22.90
N HIS A 151 -27.20 10.05 -21.66
CA HIS A 151 -26.09 10.06 -20.69
C HIS A 151 -25.41 8.70 -20.58
N GLN A 152 -24.10 8.70 -20.30
CA GLN A 152 -23.36 7.49 -20.01
C GLN A 152 -23.74 6.91 -18.65
N CYS A 153 -23.92 5.59 -18.57
CA CYS A 153 -24.24 4.90 -17.33
C CYS A 153 -23.10 5.02 -16.30
N ALA A 154 -23.44 5.46 -15.08
CA ALA A 154 -22.48 5.62 -13.97
C ALA A 154 -22.15 4.31 -13.22
N LYS A 155 -22.85 3.21 -13.52
CA LYS A 155 -22.63 1.91 -12.86
C LYS A 155 -21.38 1.20 -13.38
N ARG A 156 -21.04 0.08 -12.74
CA ARG A 156 -19.99 -0.83 -13.23
C ARG A 156 -20.50 -1.58 -14.45
N CYS A 157 -19.58 -1.95 -15.34
CA CYS A 157 -19.91 -2.62 -16.58
C CYS A 157 -20.66 -3.96 -16.35
N LYS A 158 -20.34 -4.72 -15.30
CA LYS A 158 -21.06 -5.96 -14.95
C LYS A 158 -22.53 -5.77 -14.61
N ASP A 159 -22.93 -4.57 -14.17
CA ASP A 159 -24.28 -4.31 -13.72
C ASP A 159 -25.22 -4.05 -14.90
N ALA A 160 -26.48 -4.46 -14.77
CA ALA A 160 -27.51 -4.12 -15.74
C ALA A 160 -27.78 -2.61 -15.71
N CYS A 161 -28.00 -2.03 -16.90
CA CYS A 161 -28.27 -0.61 -17.06
C CYS A 161 -29.75 -0.41 -17.37
N GLN A 162 -30.44 0.37 -16.54
CA GLN A 162 -31.82 0.78 -16.70
C GLN A 162 -31.89 2.31 -16.81
N GLU A 163 -32.96 2.85 -17.38
CA GLU A 163 -33.12 4.31 -17.54
C GLU A 163 -33.20 5.06 -16.21
N LEU A 164 -33.80 4.41 -15.21
CA LEU A 164 -33.94 4.91 -13.84
C LEU A 164 -32.61 4.98 -13.08
N ASP A 165 -31.53 4.46 -13.66
CA ASP A 165 -30.19 4.49 -13.09
C ASP A 165 -29.43 5.79 -13.39
N CYS A 166 -30.00 6.67 -14.21
CA CYS A 166 -29.33 7.90 -14.59
C CYS A 166 -29.44 8.97 -13.48
N GLU A 167 -28.37 9.16 -12.73
CA GLU A 167 -28.26 10.19 -11.70
C GLU A 167 -27.68 11.53 -12.22
N HIS A 168 -27.50 11.66 -13.54
CA HIS A 168 -26.90 12.87 -14.12
C HIS A 168 -27.74 14.12 -13.75
N PRO A 169 -27.13 15.17 -13.19
CA PRO A 169 -27.86 16.34 -12.72
C PRO A 169 -28.36 17.18 -13.91
N LYS A 170 -29.67 17.38 -13.99
CA LYS A 170 -30.30 18.29 -14.94
C LYS A 170 -30.72 19.58 -14.24
N LYS A 171 -30.41 20.72 -14.83
CA LYS A 171 -30.78 22.04 -14.30
C LYS A 171 -32.22 22.36 -14.64
N PHE A 172 -33.02 22.69 -13.63
CA PHE A 172 -34.40 23.14 -13.74
C PHE A 172 -34.54 24.52 -13.10
N LYS A 173 -35.37 25.37 -13.71
CA LYS A 173 -35.81 26.62 -13.10
C LYS A 173 -37.11 26.38 -12.35
N ILE A 174 -37.09 26.53 -11.03
CA ILE A 174 -38.22 26.26 -10.14
C ILE A 174 -38.46 27.47 -9.25
N THR A 175 -39.62 28.12 -9.40
CA THR A 175 -39.95 29.36 -8.68
C THR A 175 -40.58 29.12 -7.31
N THR A 176 -40.93 27.87 -6.98
CA THR A 176 -41.62 27.48 -5.74
C THR A 176 -40.68 26.86 -4.70
N LEU A 177 -39.36 27.03 -4.84
CA LEU A 177 -38.40 26.52 -3.85
C LEU A 177 -38.51 27.32 -2.54
N LEU A 178 -38.70 26.62 -1.41
CA LEU A 178 -38.83 27.26 -0.08
C LEU A 178 -37.57 28.02 0.37
N CYS A 179 -36.41 27.78 -0.25
CA CYS A 179 -35.18 28.52 0.01
C CYS A 179 -35.11 29.87 -0.71
N GLY A 180 -36.10 30.23 -1.54
CA GLY A 180 -36.14 31.48 -2.31
C GLY A 180 -35.23 31.50 -3.55
N HIS A 181 -34.45 30.44 -3.78
CA HIS A 181 -33.66 30.26 -5.00
C HIS A 181 -34.50 29.76 -6.17
N THR A 182 -33.95 29.80 -7.38
CA THR A 182 -34.67 29.34 -8.59
C THR A 182 -34.03 28.16 -9.30
N ASN A 183 -32.83 27.73 -8.87
CA ASN A 183 -32.03 26.74 -9.57
C ASN A 183 -32.02 25.41 -8.82
N ALA A 184 -32.62 24.39 -9.43
CA ALA A 184 -32.61 23.03 -8.92
C ALA A 184 -31.83 22.11 -9.87
N GLN A 185 -30.94 21.29 -9.32
CA GLN A 185 -30.18 20.26 -10.03
C GLN A 185 -30.80 18.90 -9.74
N ILE A 186 -31.79 18.52 -10.53
CA ILE A 186 -32.56 17.29 -10.30
C ILE A 186 -31.95 16.14 -11.13
N PRO A 187 -31.69 14.98 -10.52
CA PRO A 187 -31.21 13.79 -11.21
C PRO A 187 -32.11 13.38 -12.39
N CYS A 188 -31.50 12.94 -13.50
CA CYS A 188 -32.21 12.61 -14.73
C CYS A 188 -33.31 11.55 -14.54
N ASN A 189 -33.13 10.57 -13.66
CA ASN A 189 -34.13 9.55 -13.32
C ASN A 189 -35.39 10.13 -12.63
N LYS A 190 -35.27 11.29 -11.98
CA LYS A 190 -36.37 12.03 -11.35
C LYS A 190 -36.95 13.13 -12.24
N ALA A 191 -36.25 13.50 -13.32
CA ALA A 191 -36.63 14.59 -14.23
C ALA A 191 -38.06 14.51 -14.78
N ALA A 192 -38.59 13.31 -15.02
CA ALA A 192 -39.95 13.13 -15.54
C ALA A 192 -41.05 13.49 -14.52
N ARG A 193 -40.75 13.46 -13.22
CA ARG A 193 -41.73 13.68 -12.14
C ARG A 193 -41.52 14.99 -11.39
N VAL A 194 -40.70 15.91 -11.91
CA VAL A 194 -40.39 17.21 -11.27
C VAL A 194 -41.66 17.97 -10.87
N HIS A 195 -42.69 17.98 -11.72
CA HIS A 195 -43.96 18.65 -11.45
C HIS A 195 -44.84 17.96 -10.38
N GLN A 196 -44.50 16.74 -9.98
CA GLN A 196 -45.22 15.95 -8.97
C GLN A 196 -44.48 15.92 -7.62
N MET A 197 -43.27 16.50 -7.55
CA MET A 197 -42.47 16.55 -6.34
C MET A 197 -43.00 17.64 -5.41
N SER A 198 -42.97 17.38 -4.10
CA SER A 198 -43.34 18.39 -3.11
C SER A 198 -42.27 19.48 -3.03
N GLU A 199 -42.63 20.65 -2.49
CA GLU A 199 -41.70 21.77 -2.34
C GLU A 199 -40.51 21.41 -1.44
N GLU A 200 -40.72 20.56 -0.42
CA GLU A 200 -39.65 20.05 0.45
C GLU A 200 -38.69 19.12 -0.29
N GLU A 201 -39.18 18.26 -1.19
CA GLU A 201 -38.33 17.39 -2.01
C GLU A 201 -37.50 18.22 -3.00
N LEU A 202 -38.10 19.24 -3.62
CA LEU A 202 -37.42 20.11 -4.59
C LEU A 202 -36.27 20.91 -3.96
N VAL A 203 -36.42 21.34 -2.70
CA VAL A 203 -35.40 22.07 -1.94
C VAL A 203 -34.14 21.23 -1.70
N GLN A 204 -34.26 19.90 -1.61
CA GLN A 204 -33.10 19.00 -1.51
C GLN A 204 -32.23 18.99 -2.79
N PHE A 205 -32.76 19.47 -3.90
CA PHE A 205 -32.05 19.59 -5.17
C PHE A 205 -31.60 21.03 -5.46
N CYS A 206 -31.72 21.96 -4.52
CA CYS A 206 -31.26 23.34 -4.74
C CYS A 206 -29.74 23.40 -4.91
N GLY A 207 -29.30 23.78 -6.11
CA GLY A 207 -27.88 23.78 -6.50
C GLY A 207 -27.19 25.15 -6.39
N GLU A 208 -27.84 26.14 -5.77
CA GLU A 208 -27.22 27.45 -5.55
C GLU A 208 -26.06 27.35 -4.55
N PRO A 209 -24.92 28.00 -4.80
CA PRO A 209 -23.78 27.98 -3.88
C PRO A 209 -24.13 28.71 -2.58
N CYS A 210 -23.76 28.14 -1.44
CA CYS A 210 -24.04 28.75 -0.14
C CYS A 210 -23.23 30.04 0.09
N SER A 211 -21.91 29.99 -0.14
CA SER A 211 -20.98 31.13 -0.05
C SER A 211 -20.97 31.93 1.26
N GLN A 212 -21.66 31.47 2.30
CA GLN A 212 -21.69 32.12 3.61
C GLN A 212 -20.33 31.97 4.30
N LEU A 213 -19.91 33.03 5.01
CA LEU A 213 -18.66 33.04 5.75
C LEU A 213 -18.75 32.12 6.97
N LEU A 214 -17.85 31.15 7.07
CA LEU A 214 -17.75 30.23 8.20
C LEU A 214 -17.01 30.89 9.37
N THR A 215 -17.04 30.27 10.56
CA THR A 215 -16.27 30.72 11.73
C THR A 215 -14.77 30.80 11.46
N CYS A 216 -14.27 29.99 10.52
CA CYS A 216 -12.88 30.04 10.08
C CYS A 216 -12.60 31.06 8.98
N GLU A 217 -13.52 32.01 8.75
CA GLU A 217 -13.41 33.11 7.78
C GLU A 217 -13.29 32.67 6.31
N HIS A 218 -13.51 31.39 6.03
CA HIS A 218 -13.58 30.87 4.67
C HIS A 218 -15.04 30.87 4.17
N PRO A 219 -15.28 31.17 2.88
CA PRO A 219 -16.60 30.99 2.29
C PRO A 219 -16.97 29.51 2.22
N CYS A 220 -18.21 29.18 2.58
CA CYS A 220 -18.74 27.83 2.50
C CYS A 220 -18.75 27.34 1.04
N SER A 221 -18.10 26.20 0.78
CA SER A 221 -18.02 25.58 -0.55
C SER A 221 -19.22 24.71 -0.91
N GLY A 222 -20.18 24.54 0.02
CA GLY A 222 -21.36 23.70 -0.20
C GLY A 222 -22.46 24.40 -0.99
N SER A 223 -23.46 23.63 -1.42
CA SER A 223 -24.70 24.15 -1.99
C SER A 223 -25.75 24.49 -0.92
N CYS A 224 -26.82 25.18 -1.31
CA CYS A 224 -27.98 25.45 -0.48
C CYS A 224 -28.65 24.15 0.02
N SER A 225 -28.68 23.08 -0.79
CA SER A 225 -29.21 21.79 -0.36
C SER A 225 -28.30 21.09 0.66
N GLU A 226 -26.99 21.10 0.44
CA GLU A 226 -26.00 20.52 1.36
C GLU A 226 -25.95 21.26 2.69
N CYS A 227 -26.10 22.58 2.67
CA CYS A 227 -26.06 23.40 3.88
C CYS A 227 -27.41 23.44 4.63
N MET A 228 -28.42 22.68 4.18
CA MET A 228 -29.79 22.72 4.69
C MET A 228 -30.31 24.17 4.82
N GLN A 229 -30.17 24.95 3.73
CA GLN A 229 -30.53 26.37 3.67
C GLN A 229 -29.77 27.25 4.69
N GLY A 230 -28.51 26.90 4.97
CA GLY A 230 -27.63 27.64 5.88
C GLY A 230 -27.74 27.23 7.36
N ARG A 231 -28.48 26.16 7.68
CA ARG A 231 -28.59 25.65 9.06
C ARG A 231 -27.37 24.87 9.50
N ILE A 232 -26.79 24.09 8.61
CA ILE A 232 -25.65 23.21 8.90
C ILE A 232 -24.70 23.25 7.71
N HIS A 233 -23.70 24.13 7.77
CA HIS A 233 -22.72 24.22 6.69
C HIS A 233 -21.84 22.96 6.60
N THR A 234 -21.37 22.70 5.38
CA THR A 234 -20.33 21.69 5.17
C THR A 234 -19.01 22.12 5.82
N MET A 235 -18.21 21.14 6.21
CA MET A 235 -16.92 21.39 6.84
C MET A 235 -15.96 22.07 5.86
N CYS A 236 -15.24 23.09 6.32
CA CYS A 236 -14.29 23.81 5.50
C CYS A 236 -13.17 22.88 4.99
N SER A 237 -12.99 22.86 3.67
CA SER A 237 -11.91 22.13 2.97
C SER A 237 -10.86 23.07 2.36
N GLN A 238 -11.00 24.38 2.54
CA GLN A 238 -9.99 25.35 2.11
C GLN A 238 -8.67 25.11 2.86
N PRO A 239 -7.52 25.36 2.23
CA PRO A 239 -6.24 25.28 2.92
C PRO A 239 -6.24 26.24 4.10
N CYS A 240 -5.74 25.79 5.25
CA CYS A 240 -5.74 26.56 6.49
C CYS A 240 -5.03 27.92 6.34
N GLY A 241 -3.92 27.98 5.59
CA GLY A 241 -3.23 29.23 5.27
C GLY A 241 -2.45 29.84 6.43
N ASN A 242 -2.72 29.45 7.68
CA ASN A 242 -2.03 29.94 8.88
C ASN A 242 -0.50 29.82 8.76
N VAL A 243 0.19 30.88 9.15
CA VAL A 243 1.66 30.91 9.19
C VAL A 243 2.13 30.15 10.43
N LEU A 244 2.76 29.00 10.23
CA LEU A 244 3.37 28.20 11.30
C LEU A 244 4.56 28.95 11.90
N ILE A 245 5.00 28.55 13.10
CA ILE A 245 6.19 29.13 13.78
C ILE A 245 7.47 29.16 12.92
N CYS A 246 7.56 28.30 11.91
CA CYS A 246 8.69 28.24 10.97
C CYS A 246 8.53 29.16 9.75
N GLY A 247 7.48 30.00 9.70
CA GLY A 247 7.19 30.90 8.58
C GLY A 247 6.62 30.19 7.34
N HIS A 248 6.23 28.92 7.43
CA HIS A 248 5.53 28.22 6.34
C HIS A 248 4.02 28.35 6.51
N SER A 249 3.30 28.57 5.40
CA SER A 249 1.84 28.54 5.39
C SER A 249 1.35 27.09 5.47
N CYS A 250 0.39 26.85 6.36
CA CYS A 250 -0.19 25.53 6.60
C CYS A 250 -0.99 25.03 5.39
N PRO A 251 -0.62 23.89 4.76
CA PRO A 251 -1.28 23.42 3.54
C PRO A 251 -2.47 22.50 3.81
N VAL A 252 -2.68 22.05 5.06
CA VAL A 252 -3.77 21.12 5.38
C VAL A 252 -5.12 21.84 5.40
N PRO A 253 -6.24 21.11 5.20
CA PRO A 253 -7.57 21.69 5.29
C PRO A 253 -7.81 22.41 6.63
N CYS A 254 -8.50 23.55 6.59
CA CYS A 254 -8.75 24.42 7.74
C CYS A 254 -9.42 23.70 8.94
N ARG A 255 -10.22 22.67 8.69
CA ARG A 255 -10.85 21.86 9.73
C ARG A 255 -9.87 21.01 10.56
N GLU A 256 -8.65 20.83 10.09
CA GLU A 256 -7.65 19.98 10.72
C GLU A 256 -6.73 20.82 11.62
N VAL A 257 -6.32 20.23 12.74
CA VAL A 257 -5.30 20.84 13.59
C VAL A 257 -3.99 20.91 12.79
N CYS A 258 -3.37 22.09 12.75
CA CYS A 258 -2.15 22.32 11.99
C CYS A 258 -1.04 21.35 12.44
N PRO A 259 -0.58 20.42 11.58
CA PRO A 259 0.50 19.51 11.93
C PRO A 259 1.85 20.25 11.90
N PRO A 260 2.92 19.61 12.43
CA PRO A 260 4.28 20.07 12.21
C PRO A 260 4.57 20.23 10.71
N CYS A 261 5.42 21.21 10.37
CA CYS A 261 5.72 21.52 8.98
C CYS A 261 6.49 20.38 8.29
N GLU A 262 5.95 19.85 7.19
CA GLU A 262 6.64 18.87 6.35
C GLU A 262 7.30 19.47 5.10
N GLN A 263 7.17 20.78 4.90
CA GLN A 263 7.79 21.47 3.75
C GLN A 263 9.32 21.43 3.86
N LEU A 264 10.00 21.67 2.74
CA LEU A 264 11.46 21.80 2.75
C LEU A 264 11.88 23.05 3.51
N CYS A 265 13.01 22.96 4.20
CA CYS A 265 13.58 24.08 4.93
C CYS A 265 13.89 25.25 3.96
N LYS A 266 13.48 26.47 4.33
CA LYS A 266 13.76 27.70 3.57
C LYS A 266 15.20 28.19 3.70
N HIS A 267 15.96 27.67 4.67
CA HIS A 267 17.33 28.10 4.96
C HIS A 267 18.24 27.87 3.75
N ARG A 268 19.01 28.91 3.42
CA ARG A 268 19.95 28.90 2.29
C ARG A 268 21.11 29.86 2.56
N CYS A 269 22.23 29.55 1.94
CA CYS A 269 23.37 30.45 1.79
C CYS A 269 23.66 30.64 0.30
N LYS A 270 24.62 31.50 -0.06
CA LYS A 270 25.00 31.67 -1.48
C LYS A 270 25.58 30.39 -2.09
N HIS A 271 26.13 29.51 -1.25
CA HIS A 271 26.69 28.22 -1.63
C HIS A 271 25.63 27.17 -1.96
N SER A 272 24.62 27.02 -1.09
CA SER A 272 23.63 25.95 -1.23
C SER A 272 22.33 26.23 -0.49
N LYS A 273 21.27 25.54 -0.91
CA LYS A 273 19.97 25.49 -0.25
C LYS A 273 19.84 24.23 0.60
N CYS A 274 19.22 24.34 1.77
CA CYS A 274 18.92 23.17 2.58
C CYS A 274 17.92 22.24 1.87
N VAL A 275 18.19 20.94 1.85
CA VAL A 275 17.31 19.91 1.26
C VAL A 275 16.55 19.10 2.30
N ARG A 276 16.72 19.42 3.60
CA ARG A 276 16.02 18.75 4.68
C ARG A 276 14.62 19.31 4.85
N LYS A 277 13.73 18.50 5.44
CA LYS A 277 12.40 18.96 5.88
C LYS A 277 12.53 20.02 6.97
N CYS A 278 11.56 20.93 7.04
CA CYS A 278 11.44 21.95 8.07
C CYS A 278 11.33 21.29 9.45
N GLY A 279 11.99 21.87 10.45
CA GLY A 279 12.09 21.30 11.79
C GLY A 279 13.23 20.29 11.98
N ALA A 280 13.82 19.75 10.90
CA ALA A 280 15.08 19.02 11.00
C ALA A 280 16.25 20.00 11.12
N VAL A 281 17.22 19.68 11.99
CA VAL A 281 18.44 20.49 12.16
C VAL A 281 19.19 20.59 10.82
N CYS A 282 19.55 21.80 10.40
CA CYS A 282 20.30 22.02 9.16
C CYS A 282 21.75 21.51 9.27
N VAL A 283 22.34 21.07 8.16
CA VAL A 283 23.79 20.78 8.11
C VAL A 283 24.52 22.10 7.87
N PRO A 284 25.46 22.50 8.74
CA PRO A 284 26.20 23.75 8.56
C PRO A 284 27.07 23.69 7.30
N CYS A 285 27.11 24.80 6.56
CA CYS A 285 27.94 24.95 5.37
C CYS A 285 29.43 25.04 5.77
N LYS A 286 30.28 24.24 5.11
CA LYS A 286 31.74 24.21 5.33
C LYS A 286 32.55 24.94 4.27
N GLU A 287 31.88 25.64 3.36
CA GLU A 287 32.56 26.52 2.39
C GLU A 287 32.94 27.84 3.07
N PRO A 288 34.04 28.49 2.64
CA PRO A 288 34.45 29.77 3.20
C PRO A 288 33.33 30.79 3.06
N CYS A 289 33.09 31.61 4.09
CA CYS A 289 32.09 32.66 4.01
C CYS A 289 32.41 33.61 2.86
N ASP A 290 31.40 33.92 2.06
CA ASP A 290 31.51 34.78 0.88
C ASP A 290 31.27 36.26 1.20
N TYR A 291 31.12 36.60 2.48
CA TYR A 291 30.97 37.98 2.92
C TYR A 291 32.29 38.74 2.76
N GLU A 292 32.28 39.70 1.85
CA GLU A 292 33.35 40.65 1.62
C GLU A 292 32.72 41.97 1.18
N CYS A 293 33.07 43.05 1.87
CA CYS A 293 32.83 44.43 1.44
C CYS A 293 34.17 45.14 1.29
N ALA A 294 34.16 46.38 0.78
CA ALA A 294 35.39 47.16 0.59
C ALA A 294 36.18 47.38 1.91
N HIS A 295 35.53 47.20 3.06
CA HIS A 295 36.09 47.52 4.38
C HIS A 295 36.36 46.28 5.23
N LEU A 296 35.62 45.18 5.04
CA LEU A 296 35.62 44.01 5.92
C LEU A 296 35.48 42.72 5.11
N LYS A 297 36.19 41.67 5.55
CA LYS A 297 36.10 40.33 4.98
C LYS A 297 35.94 39.30 6.11
N CYS A 298 35.00 38.36 5.94
CA CYS A 298 34.82 37.25 6.86
C CYS A 298 35.87 36.17 6.58
N HIS A 299 36.47 35.61 7.63
CA HIS A 299 37.46 34.53 7.50
C HIS A 299 36.94 33.19 8.03
N ARG A 300 35.69 33.14 8.51
CA ARG A 300 35.03 31.95 9.05
C ARG A 300 34.35 31.13 7.95
N MET A 301 33.95 29.91 8.31
CA MET A 301 33.12 29.08 7.43
C MET A 301 31.69 29.61 7.41
N CYS A 302 30.99 29.47 6.29
CA CYS A 302 29.65 30.02 6.09
C CYS A 302 28.61 29.52 7.11
N GLY A 303 28.77 28.30 7.62
CA GLY A 303 27.89 27.73 8.65
C GLY A 303 28.25 28.12 10.09
N GLU A 304 29.31 28.90 10.29
CA GLU A 304 29.73 29.40 11.61
C GLU A 304 29.29 30.85 11.80
N PRO A 305 29.10 31.30 13.06
CA PRO A 305 28.93 32.72 13.35
C PRO A 305 30.09 33.52 12.74
N CYS A 306 29.75 34.50 11.91
CA CYS A 306 30.76 35.35 11.27
C CYS A 306 31.53 36.14 12.33
N ASP A 307 32.83 36.33 12.10
CA ASP A 307 33.70 37.18 12.92
C ASP A 307 33.66 38.66 12.48
N ARG A 308 32.86 38.98 11.46
CA ARG A 308 32.66 40.33 10.95
C ARG A 308 31.94 41.21 11.98
N LYS A 309 32.42 42.44 12.14
CA LYS A 309 31.65 43.51 12.79
C LYS A 309 30.69 44.15 11.77
N PRO A 310 29.62 44.83 12.21
CA PRO A 310 28.80 45.63 11.29
C PRO A 310 29.65 46.67 10.56
N CYS A 311 29.42 46.83 9.25
CA CYS A 311 30.01 47.92 8.49
C CYS A 311 29.09 49.14 8.61
N TYR A 312 29.59 50.26 9.11
CA TYR A 312 28.80 51.49 9.30
C TYR A 312 28.95 52.51 8.16
N GLU A 313 29.70 52.14 7.11
CA GLU A 313 29.86 52.96 5.91
C GLU A 313 28.59 52.93 5.05
N SER A 314 28.25 54.06 4.42
CA SER A 314 27.07 54.14 3.54
C SER A 314 27.21 53.23 2.32
N CYS A 315 26.11 52.60 1.91
CA CYS A 315 26.09 51.77 0.72
C CYS A 315 26.34 52.63 -0.54
N PRO A 316 27.35 52.31 -1.37
CA PRO A 316 27.65 53.10 -2.57
C PRO A 316 26.70 52.80 -3.74
N LEU A 317 25.73 51.89 -3.57
CA LEU A 317 24.86 51.43 -4.65
C LEU A 317 23.74 52.44 -4.93
N THR A 318 23.45 52.64 -6.22
CA THR A 318 22.21 53.26 -6.69
C THR A 318 21.20 52.17 -6.98
N LEU A 319 19.99 52.30 -6.44
CA LEU A 319 18.91 51.32 -6.61
C LEU A 319 18.42 51.30 -8.07
N ALA A 320 17.69 50.25 -8.46
CA ALA A 320 17.15 50.12 -9.83
C ALA A 320 16.24 51.30 -10.23
N CYS A 321 15.60 51.94 -9.26
CA CYS A 321 14.81 53.17 -9.41
C CYS A 321 15.65 54.46 -9.45
N THR A 322 16.96 54.34 -9.68
CA THR A 322 17.96 55.42 -9.79
C THR A 322 18.18 56.30 -8.56
N HIS A 323 17.53 56.00 -7.43
CA HIS A 323 17.76 56.67 -6.16
C HIS A 323 18.97 56.08 -5.40
N PRO A 324 19.71 56.91 -4.62
CA PRO A 324 20.81 56.43 -3.79
C PRO A 324 20.28 55.50 -2.69
N CYS A 325 21.01 54.41 -2.43
CA CYS A 325 20.71 53.51 -1.33
C CYS A 325 20.99 54.21 0.01
N VAL A 326 20.05 54.09 0.96
CA VAL A 326 20.18 54.63 2.32
C VAL A 326 20.69 53.59 3.33
N GLY A 327 21.00 52.37 2.86
CA GLY A 327 21.50 51.28 3.69
C GLY A 327 23.01 51.32 3.92
N PHE A 328 23.52 50.31 4.63
CA PHE A 328 24.94 50.13 4.93
C PHE A 328 25.67 49.30 3.88
N CYS A 329 26.97 49.54 3.74
CA CYS A 329 27.84 48.81 2.82
C CYS A 329 27.90 47.31 3.16
N GLY A 330 27.63 46.47 2.16
CA GLY A 330 27.69 45.00 2.30
C GLY A 330 26.44 44.34 2.88
N GLU A 331 25.45 45.11 3.33
CA GLU A 331 24.14 44.59 3.75
C GLU A 331 23.14 44.59 2.57
N PRO A 332 22.07 43.76 2.62
CA PRO A 332 20.99 43.83 1.66
C PRO A 332 20.38 45.24 1.61
N CYS A 333 20.30 45.82 0.42
CA CYS A 333 19.74 47.17 0.25
C CYS A 333 18.23 47.15 0.58
N PRO A 334 17.74 48.08 1.43
CA PRO A 334 16.31 48.23 1.69
C PRO A 334 15.56 48.73 0.44
N PRO A 335 14.22 48.64 0.42
CA PRO A 335 13.41 49.26 -0.64
C PRO A 335 13.64 50.78 -0.67
N CYS A 336 13.36 51.39 -1.81
CA CYS A 336 13.60 52.82 -1.99
C CYS A 336 12.57 53.66 -1.22
N ARG A 337 13.03 54.44 -0.24
CA ARG A 337 12.18 55.39 0.52
C ARG A 337 11.35 56.33 -0.36
N GLN A 338 11.87 56.74 -1.52
CA GLN A 338 11.18 57.70 -2.40
C GLN A 338 10.12 57.05 -3.30
N CYS A 339 10.32 55.78 -3.67
CA CYS A 339 9.39 55.07 -4.56
C CYS A 339 8.36 54.23 -3.79
N GLU A 340 8.77 53.68 -2.66
CA GLU A 340 7.98 52.78 -1.82
C GLU A 340 8.02 53.23 -0.34
N PRO A 341 7.47 54.43 -0.03
CA PRO A 341 7.55 54.99 1.32
C PRO A 341 6.89 54.10 2.38
N HIS A 342 5.73 53.50 2.08
CA HIS A 342 5.03 52.62 3.02
C HIS A 342 5.80 51.33 3.34
N HIS A 343 6.41 50.71 2.33
CA HIS A 343 7.22 49.50 2.52
C HIS A 343 8.54 49.80 3.24
N PHE A 344 9.09 51.01 3.01
CA PHE A 344 10.23 51.49 3.79
C PHE A 344 9.85 51.67 5.27
N GLU A 345 8.74 52.34 5.56
CA GLU A 345 8.31 52.58 6.94
C GLU A 345 8.06 51.28 7.72
N GLU A 346 7.42 50.27 7.11
CA GLU A 346 7.21 48.96 7.73
C GLU A 346 8.51 48.24 8.11
N ILE A 347 9.60 48.44 7.36
CA ILE A 347 10.89 47.79 7.64
C ILE A 347 11.66 48.52 8.74
N PHE A 348 11.45 49.82 8.91
CA PHE A 348 12.26 50.67 9.80
C PHE A 348 11.53 51.11 11.08
N TYR A 349 10.20 51.07 11.14
CA TYR A 349 9.39 51.56 12.27
C TYR A 349 8.55 50.49 12.98
N THR A 350 9.00 49.22 13.01
CA THR A 350 8.32 48.16 13.78
C THR A 350 8.61 48.17 15.29
N GLY A 351 9.20 49.26 15.80
CA GLY A 351 9.29 49.55 17.23
C GLY A 351 8.99 51.03 17.48
N GLU A 352 8.16 51.32 18.49
CA GLU A 352 7.90 52.67 18.98
C GLU A 352 9.19 53.28 19.58
N GLU A 353 10.07 53.85 18.76
CA GLU A 353 11.20 54.63 19.29
C GLU A 353 11.33 55.96 18.55
N THR A 354 10.89 56.99 19.24
CA THR A 354 10.92 58.40 18.86
C THR A 354 12.29 59.02 19.16
N GLU A 355 13.33 58.77 18.36
CA GLU A 355 14.55 59.61 18.39
C GLU A 355 15.17 59.76 16.98
N ASP A 356 15.44 61.01 16.59
CA ASP A 356 15.85 61.48 15.24
C ASP A 356 17.27 61.05 14.79
N ASP A 357 17.99 60.24 15.58
CA ASP A 357 19.33 59.74 15.25
C ASP A 357 19.43 58.21 15.14
N ALA A 358 18.30 57.49 15.07
CA ALA A 358 18.27 56.04 14.94
C ALA A 358 18.70 55.57 13.54
N LYS A 359 20.00 55.29 13.35
CA LYS A 359 20.48 54.46 12.25
C LYS A 359 20.12 53.00 12.52
N SER A 360 18.98 52.56 12.01
CA SER A 360 18.39 51.26 12.30
C SER A 360 19.07 50.12 11.54
N HIS A 361 19.34 49.03 12.26
CA HIS A 361 19.74 47.74 11.68
C HIS A 361 18.51 47.07 11.07
N VAL A 362 18.57 46.72 9.78
CA VAL A 362 17.58 45.85 9.16
C VAL A 362 17.79 44.43 9.72
N THR A 363 17.05 44.05 10.76
CA THR A 363 16.94 42.64 11.15
C THR A 363 16.00 41.93 10.19
N THR A 364 16.48 41.55 9.02
CA THR A 364 15.81 40.50 8.25
C THR A 364 16.03 39.19 8.99
N SER A 365 14.97 38.67 9.61
CA SER A 365 14.83 37.26 9.98
C SER A 365 14.87 36.40 8.71
N ALA A 366 16.05 36.25 8.12
CA ALA A 366 16.25 35.46 6.91
C ALA A 366 17.73 35.07 6.68
N HIS A 367 18.50 34.85 7.74
CA HIS A 367 19.75 34.08 7.64
C HIS A 367 20.01 33.34 8.96
N THR A 368 19.35 32.19 9.09
CA THR A 368 19.88 31.00 9.77
C THR A 368 19.62 29.81 8.87
#